data_AF-K4LJ13-F1
#
_entry.id   AF-K4LJ13-F1
#
_cell.length_a   1.000
_cell.length_b   1.000
_cell.length_c   1.000
_cell.angle_alpha   90.00
_cell.angle_beta   90.00
_cell.angle_gamma   90.00
#
_symmetry.space_group_name_H-M   'P 1'
#
loop_
_entity.id
_entity.type
_entity.pdbx_description
1 polymer ?
#
loop_
_entity_poly.entity_id
_entity_poly.type
_entity_poly.pdbx_seq_one_letter_code
_entity_poly.pdbx_strand_id
1 'polypeptide(L)'
;MKISLPEEMQSVQINEKWGQEIFIDIRGFIKHAVEQAVKQELTNFLGYEQYQRGEERRDNYRNGYYERDLLTRFGLIEDIQVARDRNGEFESRVLSRYKRREEKIDRQIH
;
A
#
# COMPACT_ATOMS: atom_id res chain seq x y z
N MET A 1 -33.45 9.42 17.89
CA MET A 1 -33.95 8.09 17.50
C MET A 1 -32.78 7.11 17.60
N LYS A 2 -32.75 6.25 18.63
CA LYS A 2 -31.72 5.21 18.77
C LYS A 2 -32.20 4.02 17.94
N ILE A 3 -31.54 3.76 16.82
CA ILE A 3 -31.82 2.56 16.02
C ILE A 3 -31.12 1.42 16.76
N SER A 4 -31.87 0.66 17.55
CA SER A 4 -31.38 -0.57 18.16
C SER A 4 -31.17 -1.60 17.06
N LEU A 5 -29.99 -2.21 17.02
CA LEU A 5 -29.69 -3.30 16.09
C LEU A 5 -30.66 -4.48 16.36
N PRO A 6 -31.25 -5.09 15.31
CA PRO A 6 -32.12 -6.26 15.43
C PRO A 6 -31.43 -7.39 16.21
N GLU A 7 -32.18 -8.15 17.01
CA GLU A 7 -31.65 -9.24 17.85
C GLU A 7 -30.86 -10.29 17.05
N GLU A 8 -31.23 -10.49 15.78
CA GLU A 8 -30.54 -11.36 14.82
C GLU A 8 -29.10 -10.92 14.50
N MET A 9 -28.80 -9.62 14.64
CA MET A 9 -27.47 -9.06 14.46
C MET A 9 -26.62 -9.12 15.74
N GLN A 10 -27.22 -9.47 16.89
CA GLN A 10 -26.51 -9.56 18.17
C GLN A 10 -25.72 -10.87 18.30
N SER A 11 -25.95 -11.85 17.43
CA SER A 11 -25.29 -13.16 17.44
C SER A 11 -24.38 -13.42 16.24
N VAL A 12 -23.85 -12.38 15.59
CA VAL A 12 -22.72 -12.57 14.68
C VAL A 12 -21.50 -12.95 15.52
N GLN A 13 -21.39 -14.24 15.84
CA GLN A 13 -20.17 -14.81 16.39
C GLN A 13 -19.12 -14.68 15.29
N ILE A 14 -18.28 -13.66 15.38
CA ILE A 14 -17.05 -13.59 14.60
C ILE A 14 -16.23 -14.80 15.04
N ASN A 15 -16.33 -15.89 14.30
CA ASN A 15 -15.46 -17.02 14.54
C ASN A 15 -14.01 -16.58 14.20
N GLU A 16 -13.03 -17.08 14.95
CA GLU A 16 -11.63 -16.67 14.81
C GLU A 16 -11.12 -16.82 13.36
N LYS A 17 -11.63 -17.83 12.64
CA LYS A 17 -11.31 -18.09 11.24
C LYS A 17 -11.76 -16.95 10.31
N TRP A 18 -12.97 -16.44 10.49
CA TRP A 18 -13.52 -15.35 9.69
C TRP A 18 -12.79 -14.02 9.95
N GLY A 19 -12.37 -13.78 11.20
CA GLY A 19 -11.51 -12.65 11.53
C GLY A 19 -10.16 -12.69 10.82
N GLN A 20 -9.54 -13.88 10.71
CA GLN A 20 -8.29 -14.06 9.98
C GLN A 20 -8.45 -13.88 8.47
N GLU A 21 -9.52 -14.41 7.88
CA GLU A 21 -9.85 -14.24 6.46
C GLU A 21 -9.99 -12.76 6.10
N ILE A 22 -10.70 -11.98 6.92
CA ILE A 22 -10.83 -10.54 6.73
C ILE A 22 -9.48 -9.83 6.77
N PHE A 23 -8.59 -10.19 7.71
CA PHE A 23 -7.27 -9.55 7.77
C PHE A 23 -6.38 -9.92 6.58
N ILE A 24 -6.54 -11.10 5.99
CA ILE A 24 -5.87 -11.45 4.73
C ILE A 24 -6.34 -10.52 3.61
N ASP A 25 -7.66 -10.36 3.46
CA ASP A 25 -8.25 -9.51 2.41
C ASP A 25 -7.86 -8.03 2.59
N ILE A 26 -7.90 -7.52 3.83
CA ILE A 26 -7.48 -6.15 4.14
C ILE A 26 -6.02 -5.93 3.78
N ARG A 27 -5.13 -6.86 4.12
CA ARG A 27 -3.70 -6.75 3.77
C ARG A 27 -3.50 -6.77 2.26
N GLY A 28 -4.22 -7.62 1.54
CA GLY A 28 -4.19 -7.66 0.07
C GLY A 28 -4.67 -6.35 -0.56
N PHE A 29 -5.76 -5.79 -0.04
CA PHE A 29 -6.27 -4.48 -0.48
C PHE A 29 -5.27 -3.35 -0.23
N ILE A 30 -4.70 -3.29 0.98
CA ILE A 30 -3.70 -2.26 1.33
C ILE A 30 -2.47 -2.40 0.44
N LYS A 31 -1.95 -3.62 0.22
CA LYS A 31 -0.84 -3.89 -0.69
C LYS A 31 -1.12 -3.30 -2.06
N HIS A 32 -2.26 -3.68 -2.65
CA HIS A 32 -2.64 -3.21 -3.98
C HIS A 32 -2.78 -1.68 -4.04
N ALA A 33 -3.49 -1.08 -3.08
CA ALA A 33 -3.70 0.36 -3.02
C ALA A 33 -2.38 1.14 -2.95
N VAL A 34 -1.43 0.66 -2.12
CA VAL A 34 -0.11 1.27 -1.99
C VAL A 34 0.68 1.15 -3.28
N GLU A 35 0.73 -0.04 -3.91
CA GLU A 35 1.44 -0.24 -5.17
C GLU A 35 0.91 0.66 -6.29
N GLN A 36 -0.42 0.79 -6.41
CA GLN A 36 -1.03 1.68 -7.39
C GLN A 36 -0.72 3.15 -7.11
N ALA A 37 -0.78 3.56 -5.85
CA ALA A 37 -0.47 4.93 -5.46
C ALA A 37 0.99 5.29 -5.79
N VAL A 38 1.95 4.41 -5.49
CA VAL A 38 3.37 4.61 -5.84
C VAL A 38 3.58 4.65 -7.36
N LYS A 39 2.91 3.77 -8.12
CA LYS A 39 2.97 3.80 -9.59
C LYS A 39 2.48 5.14 -10.16
N GLN A 40 1.39 5.67 -9.61
CA GLN A 40 0.85 6.97 -9.99
C GLN A 40 1.78 8.12 -9.58
N GLU A 41 2.38 8.08 -8.38
CA GLU A 41 3.39 9.05 -7.98
C GLU A 41 4.57 9.08 -8.96
N LEU A 42 5.05 7.91 -9.40
CA LEU A 42 6.12 7.81 -10.39
C LEU A 42 5.68 8.34 -11.76
N THR A 43 4.44 8.09 -12.19
CA THR A 43 3.87 8.70 -13.40
C THR A 43 3.91 10.22 -13.32
N ASN A 44 3.44 10.78 -12.20
CA ASN A 44 3.41 12.22 -12.00
C ASN A 44 4.83 12.82 -11.94
N PHE A 45 5.77 12.11 -11.33
CA PHE A 45 7.18 12.52 -11.25
C PHE A 45 7.85 12.54 -12.63
N LEU A 46 7.63 11.50 -13.45
CA LEU A 46 8.22 11.40 -14.78
C LEU A 46 7.50 12.26 -15.82
N GLY A 47 6.23 12.61 -15.59
CA GLY A 47 5.40 13.40 -16.50
C GLY A 47 4.84 12.62 -17.69
N TYR A 48 4.89 11.29 -17.66
CA TYR A 48 4.35 10.44 -18.74
C TYR A 48 3.95 9.04 -18.26
N GLU A 49 2.98 8.46 -18.95
CA GLU A 49 2.44 7.13 -18.65
C GLU A 49 3.39 5.98 -19.03
N GLN A 50 3.17 4.81 -18.42
CA GLN A 50 3.92 3.62 -18.78
C GLN A 50 3.73 3.32 -20.27
N TYR A 51 4.83 3.09 -20.98
CA TYR A 51 4.89 2.87 -22.44
C TYR A 51 4.37 4.03 -23.32
N GLN A 52 4.07 5.20 -22.76
CA GLN A 52 3.72 6.36 -23.56
C GLN A 52 4.92 6.78 -24.39
N ARG A 53 4.76 6.78 -25.73
CA ARG A 53 5.76 7.28 -26.66
C ARG A 53 5.78 8.81 -26.65
N GLY A 54 6.96 9.39 -26.81
CA GLY A 54 7.15 10.82 -26.99
C GLY A 54 8.15 11.06 -28.12
N GLU A 55 8.06 12.23 -28.76
CA GLU A 55 9.00 12.63 -29.82
C GLU A 55 10.34 13.09 -29.24
N GLU A 56 10.34 13.53 -27.98
CA GLU A 56 11.52 14.00 -27.27
C GLU A 56 12.30 12.85 -26.60
N ARG A 57 13.63 12.95 -26.60
CA ARG A 57 14.48 12.09 -25.76
C ARG A 57 14.23 12.42 -24.30
N ARG A 58 14.02 11.38 -23.50
CA ARG A 58 13.84 11.49 -22.04
C ARG A 58 15.16 11.17 -21.35
N ASP A 59 15.47 11.89 -20.29
CA ASP A 59 16.69 11.69 -19.49
C ASP A 59 16.48 10.67 -18.36
N ASN A 60 15.23 10.43 -17.96
CA ASN A 60 14.88 9.47 -16.91
C ASN A 60 13.80 8.49 -17.39
N TYR A 61 13.82 7.28 -16.85
CA TYR A 61 12.94 6.17 -17.24
C TYR A 61 12.49 5.36 -16.02
N ARG A 62 11.37 4.64 -16.16
CA ARG A 62 10.97 3.63 -15.16
C ARG A 62 11.98 2.48 -15.18
N ASN A 63 12.38 1.99 -14.02
CA ASN A 63 13.38 0.92 -13.88
C ASN A 63 12.87 -0.23 -13.00
N GLY A 64 11.65 -0.69 -13.32
CA GLY A 64 10.99 -1.78 -12.60
C GLY A 64 10.61 -1.41 -11.17
N TYR A 65 10.70 -2.40 -10.30
CA TYR A 65 10.28 -2.33 -8.90
C TYR A 65 11.34 -2.94 -7.99
N TYR A 66 11.28 -2.58 -6.71
CA TYR A 66 11.91 -3.33 -5.64
C TYR A 66 10.86 -3.69 -4.60
N GLU A 67 11.11 -4.75 -3.84
CA GLU A 67 10.16 -5.26 -2.86
C GLU A 67 10.45 -4.70 -1.46
N ARG A 68 9.39 -4.46 -0.70
CA ARG A 68 9.46 -4.08 0.71
C ARG A 68 8.32 -4.69 1.50
N ASP A 69 8.63 -5.02 2.75
CA ASP A 69 7.61 -5.40 3.72
C ASP A 69 7.19 -4.20 4.57
N LEU A 70 5.91 -4.17 4.93
CA LEU A 70 5.32 -3.16 5.80
C LEU A 70 4.57 -3.84 6.95
N LEU A 71 5.04 -3.60 8.18
CA LEU A 71 4.31 -4.02 9.37
C LEU A 71 3.19 -3.02 9.66
N THR A 72 1.95 -3.49 9.63
CA THR A 72 0.75 -2.72 9.94
C THR A 72 0.02 -3.31 11.13
N ARG A 73 -0.96 -2.58 11.69
CA ARG A 73 -1.83 -3.12 12.74
C ARG A 73 -2.63 -4.37 12.32
N PHE A 74 -2.71 -4.64 11.03
CA PHE A 74 -3.37 -5.81 10.45
C PHE A 74 -2.39 -6.96 10.15
N GLY A 75 -1.13 -6.83 10.58
CA GLY A 75 -0.07 -7.78 10.36
C GLY A 75 0.96 -7.32 9.32
N LEU A 76 1.89 -8.22 9.00
CA LEU A 76 2.91 -8.01 7.98
C LEU A 76 2.27 -8.06 6.59
N ILE A 77 2.51 -7.02 5.80
CA ILE A 77 2.21 -6.99 4.37
C ILE A 77 3.53 -7.21 3.65
N GLU A 78 3.64 -8.36 2.99
CA GLU A 78 4.88 -8.83 2.34
C GLU A 78 4.93 -8.43 0.87
N ASP A 79 6.15 -8.28 0.35
CA ASP A 79 6.47 -8.14 -1.07
C ASP A 79 5.73 -7.00 -1.78
N ILE A 80 5.61 -5.83 -1.14
CA ILE A 80 5.01 -4.66 -1.77
C ILE A 80 5.95 -4.17 -2.87
N GLN A 81 5.43 -4.07 -4.10
CA GLN A 81 6.20 -3.61 -5.25
C GLN A 81 6.28 -2.09 -5.30
N VAL A 82 7.44 -1.54 -4.95
CA VAL A 82 7.69 -0.10 -4.95
C VAL A 82 8.34 0.31 -6.27
N ALA A 83 7.62 1.13 -7.05
CA ALA A 83 8.08 1.60 -8.35
C ALA A 83 9.29 2.53 -8.19
N ARG A 84 10.21 2.48 -9.16
CA ARG A 84 11.41 3.34 -9.16
C ARG A 84 11.75 3.87 -10.55
N ASP A 85 12.43 5.00 -10.56
CA ASP A 85 13.05 5.57 -11.74
C ASP A 85 14.48 5.03 -11.95
N ARG A 86 15.08 5.36 -13.08
CA ARG A 86 16.41 4.88 -13.48
C ARG A 86 17.52 5.68 -12.81
N ASN A 87 17.28 6.95 -12.57
CA ASN A 87 18.27 7.86 -11.99
C ASN A 87 18.28 7.81 -10.45
N GLY A 88 17.25 7.22 -9.82
CA GLY A 88 17.13 7.12 -8.37
C GLY A 88 16.67 8.42 -7.70
N GLU A 89 16.13 9.35 -8.50
CA GLU A 89 15.66 10.67 -8.08
C GLU A 89 14.25 10.63 -7.51
N PHE A 90 13.47 9.59 -7.82
CA PHE A 90 12.13 9.42 -7.30
C PHE A 90 12.14 8.99 -5.83
N GLU A 91 11.36 9.70 -5.01
CA GLU A 91 11.04 9.31 -3.64
C GLU A 91 9.52 9.26 -3.46
N SER A 92 9.01 8.09 -3.07
CA SER A 92 7.59 7.93 -2.79
C SER A 92 7.19 8.63 -1.49
N ARG A 93 6.07 9.36 -1.53
CA ARG A 93 5.47 9.96 -0.33
C ARG A 93 4.52 8.98 0.35
N VAL A 94 3.85 8.13 -0.43
CA VAL A 94 3.01 7.02 0.07
C VAL A 94 3.84 6.06 0.93
N LEU A 95 5.02 5.65 0.44
CA LEU A 95 5.95 4.77 1.15
C LEU A 95 7.31 5.45 1.29
N SER A 96 7.46 6.21 2.38
CA SER A 96 8.72 6.89 2.69
C SER A 96 9.91 5.92 2.77
N ARG A 97 11.10 6.41 2.42
CA ARG A 97 12.34 5.62 2.55
C ARG A 97 12.52 5.12 3.98
N TYR A 98 13.02 3.90 4.12
CA TYR A 98 13.33 3.21 5.38
C TYR A 98 12.18 2.99 6.38
N LYS A 99 10.97 3.50 6.13
CA LYS A 99 9.79 3.19 6.94
C LYS A 99 9.37 1.74 6.72
N ARG A 100 9.51 0.90 7.75
CA ARG A 100 9.13 -0.53 7.76
C ARG A 100 7.90 -0.82 8.62
N ARG A 101 7.43 0.16 9.39
CA ARG A 101 6.33 0.02 10.34
C ARG A 101 5.35 1.18 10.22
N GLU A 102 4.07 0.91 10.45
CA GLU A 102 3.05 1.94 10.65
C GLU A 102 3.39 2.74 11.92
N GLU A 103 3.36 4.07 11.86
CA GLU A 103 3.74 4.94 13.00
C GLU A 103 2.93 4.67 14.27
N LYS A 104 1.69 4.19 14.14
CA LYS A 104 0.87 3.80 15.28
C LYS A 104 1.45 2.61 16.04
N ILE A 105 2.14 1.69 15.36
CA ILE A 105 2.85 0.56 15.98
C ILE A 105 4.12 1.06 16.67
N ASP A 106 4.85 1.98 16.03
CA ASP A 106 6.05 2.55 16.63
C ASP A 106 5.75 3.27 17.96
N ARG A 107 4.59 3.95 18.05
CA ARG A 107 4.12 4.60 19.28
C ARG A 107 3.69 3.66 20.41
N GLN A 108 3.44 2.38 20.13
CA GLN A 108 3.05 1.39 21.14
C GLN A 108 4.25 0.65 21.76
N ILE A 109 5.46 0.87 21.23
CA ILE A 109 6.70 0.21 21.67
C ILE A 109 7.58 1.17 22.53
N HIS A 110 7.06 2.36 22.85
CA HIS A 110 7.70 3.35 23.72
C HIS A 110 6.81 3.67 24.92
#